data_AF-A0AAV0N4P6-F1
#
_entry.id   AF-A0AAV0N4P6-F1
#
_cell.length_a   1.000
_cell.length_b   1.000
_cell.length_c   1.000
_cell.angle_alpha   90.00
_cell.angle_beta   90.00
_cell.angle_gamma   90.00
#
_symmetry.space_group_name_H-M   'P 1'
#
loop_
_entity.id
_entity.type
_entity.pdbx_description
1 polymer ?
#
loop_
_entity_poly.entity_id
_entity_poly.type
_entity_poly.pdbx_seq_one_letter_code
_entity_poly.pdbx_strand_id
1 'polypeptide(L)'
;GILRRRWTGCGTQLGRLACNPKRCQHRGQQLPQINWYDCWLLGFLRICDLRLLRIRNLPDPVPNLPPKLLGFFEVVKELQILVSSSYLKLLLNPHSLELYMHGVAGYNGIEPFKFVVQRDIALLNKEDDHLKGEYNVPPKWRSMRNKAMYQSDDGSWKLHDYMPPPPETVVLL
;
A
#
# COMPACT_ATOMS: atom_id res chain seq x y z
N GLY A 1 9.89 8.79 32.61
CA GLY A 1 10.75 9.34 31.55
C GLY A 1 10.71 8.43 30.34
N ILE A 2 10.02 8.84 29.27
CA ILE A 2 9.97 8.10 28.01
C ILE A 2 11.19 8.56 27.19
N LEU A 3 12.13 7.65 26.97
CA LEU A 3 13.32 7.92 26.16
C LEU A 3 12.90 8.19 24.72
N ARG A 4 12.78 9.48 24.37
CA ARG A 4 12.75 9.95 22.98
C ARG A 4 14.14 9.70 22.39
N ARG A 5 14.38 8.52 21.79
CA ARG A 5 15.53 8.35 20.90
C ARG A 5 15.21 9.02 19.58
N ARG A 6 15.66 10.27 19.46
CA ARG A 6 15.74 10.99 18.19
C ARG A 6 16.85 10.33 17.38
N TRP A 7 16.48 9.49 16.41
CA TRP A 7 17.45 8.92 15.47
C TRP A 7 17.71 9.93 14.36
N THR A 8 18.65 10.83 14.59
CA THR A 8 19.28 11.64 13.54
C THR A 8 20.52 10.89 13.08
N GLY A 9 20.50 10.28 11.90
CA GLY A 9 21.72 9.71 11.34
C GLY A 9 21.52 8.92 10.05
N CYS A 10 21.63 9.59 8.91
CA CYS A 10 22.37 8.98 7.80
C CYS A 10 23.83 8.87 8.32
N GLY A 11 24.32 7.64 8.45
CA GLY A 11 25.16 7.23 9.58
C GLY A 11 26.62 7.71 9.63
N THR A 12 27.16 7.66 10.84
CA THR A 12 28.60 7.64 11.12
C THR A 12 29.12 6.19 11.19
N GLN A 13 30.08 5.90 10.31
CA GLN A 13 31.21 4.96 10.50
C GLN A 13 30.98 3.52 11.01
N LEU A 14 30.08 2.77 10.39
CA LEU A 14 30.25 1.30 10.31
C LEU A 14 30.40 0.94 8.83
N GLY A 15 31.46 0.21 8.46
CA GLY A 15 31.78 -0.15 7.09
C GLY A 15 30.69 -1.01 6.41
N ARG A 16 30.87 -1.33 5.13
CA ARG A 16 29.94 -2.17 4.33
C ARG A 16 29.59 -3.46 5.11
N LEU A 17 28.34 -3.53 5.57
CA LEU A 17 27.72 -4.74 6.09
C LEU A 17 27.04 -5.41 4.89
N ALA A 18 27.49 -6.61 4.53
CA ALA A 18 26.79 -7.43 3.55
C ALA A 18 25.85 -8.36 4.33
N CYS A 19 24.55 -8.19 4.13
CA CYS A 19 23.53 -9.00 4.78
C CYS A 19 23.11 -10.12 3.83
N ASN A 20 23.60 -11.34 4.06
CA ASN A 20 23.05 -12.56 3.45
C ASN A 20 21.98 -13.11 4.41
N PRO A 21 20.84 -13.64 3.94
CA PRO A 21 19.82 -14.25 4.80
C PRO A 21 20.34 -15.34 5.74
N LYS A 22 21.56 -15.88 5.50
CA LYS A 22 22.22 -16.84 6.39
C LYS A 22 23.33 -16.25 7.28
N ARG A 23 23.91 -15.08 6.98
CA ARG A 23 25.07 -14.51 7.71
C ARG A 23 25.16 -12.98 7.59
N CYS A 24 25.41 -12.33 8.72
CA CYS A 24 25.71 -10.90 8.81
C CYS A 24 27.22 -10.72 8.96
N GLN A 25 27.83 -10.07 7.98
CA GLN A 25 29.28 -9.90 7.89
C GLN A 25 29.64 -8.43 7.80
N HIS A 26 30.54 -7.97 8.66
CA HIS A 26 31.17 -6.66 8.57
C HIS A 26 32.66 -6.86 8.26
N ARG A 27 33.14 -6.32 7.14
CA ARG A 27 34.53 -6.53 6.67
C ARG A 27 34.95 -8.01 6.62
N GLY A 28 34.04 -8.89 6.19
CA GLY A 28 34.32 -10.33 6.08
C GLY A 28 34.33 -11.10 7.40
N GLN A 29 34.18 -10.44 8.55
CA GLN A 29 34.06 -11.10 9.85
C GLN A 29 32.58 -11.34 10.18
N GLN A 30 32.26 -12.58 10.60
CA GLN A 30 30.94 -12.93 11.11
C GLN A 30 30.71 -12.19 12.42
N LEU A 31 29.62 -11.44 12.52
CA LEU A 31 29.24 -10.77 13.78
C LEU A 31 28.47 -11.77 14.65
N PRO A 32 29.04 -12.27 15.75
CA PRO A 32 28.43 -13.35 16.54
C PRO A 32 27.23 -12.88 17.39
N GLN A 33 26.96 -11.57 17.44
CA GLN A 33 25.98 -10.96 18.36
C GLN A 33 24.78 -10.31 17.66
N ILE A 34 24.66 -10.42 16.33
CA ILE A 34 23.59 -9.76 15.57
C ILE A 34 22.72 -10.85 14.94
N ASN A 35 21.48 -10.96 15.39
CA ASN A 35 20.52 -11.87 14.77
C ASN A 35 20.12 -11.33 13.38
N TRP A 36 19.47 -12.17 12.58
CA TRP A 36 19.12 -11.81 11.21
C TRP A 36 18.16 -10.61 11.11
N TYR A 37 17.32 -10.36 12.13
CA TYR A 37 16.41 -9.21 12.18
C TYR A 37 17.17 -7.90 12.36
N ASP A 38 18.09 -7.85 13.33
CA ASP A 38 18.93 -6.68 13.60
C ASP A 38 19.77 -6.32 12.37
N CYS A 39 20.18 -7.34 11.62
CA CYS A 39 20.93 -7.21 10.39
C CYS A 39 20.10 -6.67 9.21
N TRP A 40 18.84 -7.10 9.09
CA TRP A 40 17.89 -6.52 8.13
C TRP A 40 17.57 -5.06 8.47
N LEU A 41 17.32 -4.78 9.75
CA LEU A 41 17.05 -3.43 10.26
C LEU A 41 18.22 -2.48 9.97
N LEU A 42 19.45 -2.92 10.24
CA LEU A 42 20.67 -2.17 9.93
C LEU A 42 20.85 -1.95 8.42
N GLY A 43 20.46 -2.93 7.58
CA GLY A 43 20.46 -2.78 6.13
C GLY A 43 19.45 -1.75 5.64
N PHE A 44 18.21 -1.81 6.13
CA PHE A 44 17.14 -0.88 5.76
C PHE A 44 17.47 0.56 6.16
N LEU A 45 17.98 0.77 7.38
CA LEU A 45 18.37 2.10 7.89
C LEU A 45 19.56 2.73 7.15
N ARG A 46 20.29 1.95 6.33
CA ARG A 46 21.43 2.44 5.54
C ARG A 46 21.05 3.01 4.18
N ILE A 47 19.82 2.84 3.73
CA ILE A 47 19.36 3.40 2.46
C ILE A 47 18.95 4.85 2.71
N CYS A 48 19.93 5.76 2.73
CA CYS A 48 19.71 7.15 3.13
C CYS A 48 18.71 7.92 2.24
N ASP A 49 18.51 7.47 1.00
CA ASP A 49 17.58 8.09 0.05
C ASP A 49 16.22 7.40 -0.02
N LEU A 50 16.03 6.30 0.72
CA LEU A 50 14.72 5.66 0.80
C LEU A 50 13.78 6.53 1.63
N ARG A 51 12.58 6.76 1.10
CA ARG A 51 11.47 7.41 1.79
C ARG A 51 10.27 6.49 1.66
N LEU A 52 9.75 6.01 2.79
CA LEU A 52 8.58 5.16 2.84
C LEU A 52 7.53 5.80 3.73
N LEU A 53 6.35 6.04 3.16
CA LEU A 53 5.17 6.47 3.87
C LEU A 53 4.14 5.34 3.81
N ARG A 54 3.75 4.85 4.98
CA ARG A 54 2.63 3.92 5.10
C ARG A 54 1.38 4.71 5.41
N ILE A 55 0.33 4.52 4.63
CA ILE A 55 -1.01 4.99 4.99
C ILE A 55 -1.71 3.85 5.71
N ARG A 56 -2.34 4.14 6.85
CA ARG A 56 -3.09 3.16 7.64
C ARG A 56 -4.50 3.66 7.87
N ASN A 57 -5.49 2.92 7.39
CA ASN A 57 -6.87 3.12 7.78
C ASN A 57 -7.08 2.49 9.17
N LEU A 58 -7.50 3.28 10.17
CA LEU A 58 -7.58 2.81 11.56
C LEU A 58 -8.41 1.52 11.76
N PRO A 59 -9.57 1.32 11.10
CA PRO A 59 -10.35 0.10 11.21
C PRO A 59 -9.80 -1.09 10.42
N ASP A 60 -8.76 -0.92 9.60
CA ASP A 60 -8.18 -2.00 8.81
C ASP A 60 -7.24 -2.86 9.67
N PRO A 61 -7.53 -4.17 9.86
CA PRO A 61 -6.70 -5.04 10.68
C PRO A 61 -5.46 -5.55 9.93
N VAL A 62 -5.47 -5.58 8.59
CA VAL A 62 -4.42 -6.20 7.77
C VAL A 62 -3.04 -5.60 8.04
N PRO A 63 -2.89 -4.27 8.21
CA PRO A 63 -1.65 -3.65 8.64
C PRO A 63 -1.00 -4.21 9.93
N ASN A 64 -1.76 -4.89 10.79
CA ASN A 64 -1.25 -5.46 12.03
C ASN A 64 -0.79 -6.93 11.88
N LEU A 65 -0.79 -7.44 10.65
CA LEU A 65 -0.40 -8.81 10.33
C LEU A 65 0.97 -8.86 9.62
N PRO A 66 1.82 -9.83 9.95
CA PRO A 66 1.70 -10.77 11.07
C PRO A 66 1.84 -10.06 12.44
N PRO A 67 1.29 -10.64 13.53
CA PRO A 67 1.35 -10.02 14.85
C PRO A 67 2.78 -9.75 15.32
N LYS A 68 3.01 -8.60 15.96
CA LYS A 68 4.33 -8.20 16.49
C LYS A 68 4.93 -9.20 17.48
N LEU A 69 4.10 -9.97 18.17
CA LEU A 69 4.54 -11.06 19.05
C LEU A 69 5.37 -12.13 18.33
N LEU A 70 5.21 -12.27 17.02
CA LEU A 70 6.00 -13.18 16.18
C LEU A 70 7.35 -12.59 15.72
N GLY A 71 7.76 -11.44 16.29
CA GLY A 71 9.06 -10.82 15.99
C GLY A 71 9.06 -9.92 14.75
N PHE A 72 7.89 -9.57 14.20
CA PHE A 72 7.76 -8.65 13.08
C PHE A 72 7.61 -7.21 13.57
N PHE A 73 8.49 -6.34 13.07
CA PHE A 73 8.50 -4.92 13.41
C PHE A 73 8.62 -4.07 12.15
N GLU A 74 8.00 -2.90 12.18
CA GLU A 74 7.94 -2.01 11.04
C GLU A 74 8.80 -0.77 11.29
N VAL A 75 9.52 -0.35 10.26
CA VAL A 75 10.42 0.80 10.27
C VAL A 75 9.91 1.81 9.25
N VAL A 76 8.73 2.38 9.52
CA VAL A 76 8.03 3.24 8.56
C VAL A 76 7.46 4.47 9.24
N LYS A 77 7.44 5.59 8.52
CA LYS A 77 6.60 6.72 8.90
C LYS A 77 5.16 6.38 8.53
N GLU A 78 4.26 6.52 9.48
CA GLU A 78 2.84 6.19 9.29
C GLU A 78 2.00 7.47 9.22
N LEU A 79 1.08 7.51 8.25
CA LEU A 79 -0.04 8.44 8.18
C LEU A 79 -1.31 7.66 8.51
N GLN A 80 -1.91 7.95 9.66
CA GLN A 80 -3.16 7.34 10.07
C GLN A 80 -4.34 8.15 9.51
N ILE A 81 -5.28 7.45 8.90
CA ILE A 81 -6.53 8.02 8.40
C ILE A 81 -7.71 7.36 9.12
N LEU A 82 -8.75 8.15 9.40
CA LEU A 82 -10.05 7.66 9.81
C LEU A 82 -11.07 8.13 8.79
N VAL A 83 -11.66 7.19 8.07
CA VAL A 83 -12.63 7.53 7.02
C VAL A 83 -14.01 7.75 7.65
N SER A 84 -14.25 8.96 8.15
CA SER A 84 -15.53 9.38 8.74
C SER A 84 -16.34 10.24 7.77
N SER A 85 -16.85 9.63 6.71
CA SER A 85 -17.50 10.33 5.59
C SER A 85 -19.00 10.05 5.55
N SER A 86 -19.81 11.09 5.32
CA SER A 86 -21.28 10.98 5.22
C SER A 86 -21.77 10.15 4.03
N TYR A 87 -20.93 9.92 3.02
CA TYR A 87 -21.23 9.11 1.83
C TYR A 87 -21.32 7.60 2.11
N LEU A 88 -20.73 7.13 3.22
CA LEU A 88 -20.45 5.71 3.45
C LEU A 88 -21.56 4.99 4.21
N LYS A 89 -21.72 3.69 3.90
CA LYS A 89 -22.50 2.72 4.69
C LYS A 89 -21.82 2.43 6.04
N LEU A 90 -22.56 1.82 6.96
CA LEU A 90 -22.05 1.43 8.28
C LEU A 90 -21.08 0.24 8.19
N LEU A 91 -21.45 -0.77 7.41
CA LEU A 91 -20.63 -1.96 7.19
C LEU A 91 -19.80 -1.77 5.93
N LEU A 92 -18.49 -1.71 6.09
CA LEU A 92 -17.52 -1.44 5.02
C LEU A 92 -16.42 -2.49 5.05
N ASN A 93 -15.75 -2.65 3.91
CA ASN A 93 -14.46 -3.35 3.84
C ASN A 93 -13.34 -2.33 4.13
N PRO A 94 -12.74 -2.32 5.35
CA PRO A 94 -11.75 -1.31 5.70
C PRO A 94 -10.43 -1.46 4.93
N HIS A 95 -10.22 -2.61 4.27
CA HIS A 95 -9.02 -2.93 3.49
C HIS A 95 -9.14 -2.56 2.00
N SER A 96 -10.19 -1.82 1.62
CA SER A 96 -10.36 -1.41 0.23
C SER A 96 -9.47 -0.23 -0.15
N LEU A 97 -8.72 -0.35 -1.25
CA LEU A 97 -7.88 0.74 -1.75
C LEU A 97 -8.70 2.01 -2.06
N GLU A 98 -9.89 1.87 -2.61
CA GLU A 98 -10.71 3.03 -2.97
C GLU A 98 -11.27 3.75 -1.72
N LEU A 99 -11.47 3.02 -0.62
CA LEU A 99 -11.79 3.59 0.70
C LEU A 99 -10.58 4.32 1.31
N TYR A 100 -9.37 3.76 1.19
CA TYR A 100 -8.14 4.44 1.57
C TYR A 100 -7.97 5.76 0.82
N MET A 101 -8.12 5.73 -0.50
CA MET A 101 -7.98 6.91 -1.36
C MET A 101 -9.09 7.95 -1.09
N HIS A 102 -10.30 7.51 -0.74
CA HIS A 102 -11.37 8.40 -0.28
C HIS A 102 -10.98 9.10 1.03
N GLY A 103 -10.46 8.34 1.99
CA GLY A 103 -9.93 8.90 3.24
C GLY A 103 -8.81 9.91 3.03
N VAL A 104 -7.87 9.63 2.13
CA VAL A 104 -6.80 10.57 1.74
C VAL A 104 -7.37 11.83 1.09
N ALA A 105 -8.37 11.68 0.21
CA ALA A 105 -8.97 12.81 -0.50
C ALA A 105 -9.75 13.76 0.42
N GLY A 106 -10.18 13.31 1.60
CA GLY A 106 -10.78 14.13 2.63
C GLY A 106 -9.95 14.27 3.91
N TYR A 107 -8.66 13.92 3.85
CA TYR A 107 -7.78 13.98 5.02
C TYR A 107 -7.48 15.44 5.38
N ASN A 108 -7.96 15.84 6.56
CA ASN A 108 -7.73 17.18 7.12
C ASN A 108 -7.25 17.09 8.59
N GLY A 109 -6.42 16.09 8.91
CA GLY A 109 -5.98 15.84 10.28
C GLY A 109 -7.06 15.18 11.13
N ILE A 110 -7.45 15.83 12.24
CA ILE A 110 -8.48 15.36 13.18
C ILE A 110 -9.86 15.96 12.93
N GLU A 111 -9.97 16.88 11.96
CA GLU A 111 -11.22 17.57 11.63
C GLU A 111 -12.21 16.64 10.91
N PRO A 112 -13.51 16.99 10.90
CA PRO A 112 -14.52 16.28 10.12
C PRO A 112 -14.13 16.15 8.65
N PHE A 113 -14.54 15.05 8.03
CA PHE A 113 -14.25 14.76 6.64
C PHE A 113 -14.74 15.89 5.72
N LYS A 114 -13.82 16.42 4.92
CA LYS A 114 -14.11 17.38 3.86
C LYS A 114 -13.14 17.13 2.72
N PHE A 115 -13.65 17.02 1.50
CA PHE A 115 -12.78 16.90 0.33
C PHE A 115 -11.79 18.06 0.26
N VAL A 116 -10.50 17.74 0.26
CA VAL A 116 -9.40 18.66 -0.01
C VAL A 116 -8.91 18.56 -1.45
N VAL A 117 -9.32 17.50 -2.15
CA VAL A 117 -9.13 17.29 -3.59
C VAL A 117 -10.41 16.76 -4.21
N GLN A 118 -10.64 17.08 -5.48
CA GLN A 118 -11.79 16.55 -6.23
C GLN A 118 -11.57 15.06 -6.51
N ARG A 119 -12.47 14.21 -6.03
CA ARG A 119 -12.46 12.77 -6.24
C ARG A 119 -13.88 12.24 -6.37
N ASP A 120 -14.13 11.42 -7.37
CA ASP A 120 -15.44 10.84 -7.60
C ASP A 120 -15.75 9.79 -6.53
N ILE A 121 -16.91 9.94 -5.87
CA ILE A 121 -17.40 9.00 -4.86
C ILE A 121 -17.73 7.65 -5.48
N ALA A 122 -18.06 7.57 -6.77
CA ALA A 122 -18.41 6.31 -7.45
C ALA A 122 -17.27 5.28 -7.41
N LEU A 123 -16.02 5.72 -7.26
CA LEU A 123 -14.86 4.85 -7.09
C LEU A 123 -14.95 3.97 -5.84
N LEU A 124 -15.66 4.40 -4.79
CA LEU A 124 -15.91 3.61 -3.58
C LEU A 124 -16.66 2.29 -3.88
N ASN A 125 -17.42 2.22 -4.97
CA ASN A 125 -18.16 1.02 -5.38
C ASN A 125 -17.46 0.23 -6.50
N LYS A 126 -16.20 0.53 -6.81
CA LYS A 126 -15.49 -0.11 -7.93
C LYS A 126 -15.36 -1.62 -7.76
N GLU A 127 -14.90 -2.07 -6.60
CA GLU A 127 -14.71 -3.49 -6.23
C GLU A 127 -15.56 -3.90 -5.00
N ASP A 128 -16.23 -2.94 -4.37
CA ASP A 128 -16.96 -3.09 -3.12
C ASP A 128 -18.37 -2.44 -3.21
N ASP A 129 -19.08 -2.37 -2.08
CA ASP A 129 -20.37 -1.71 -1.92
C ASP A 129 -20.35 -0.75 -0.72
N HIS A 130 -19.58 0.33 -0.81
CA HIS A 130 -19.37 1.26 0.31
C HIS A 130 -20.33 2.45 0.33
N LEU A 131 -20.88 2.86 -0.81
CA LEU A 131 -21.76 4.03 -0.89
C LEU A 131 -23.16 3.72 -0.37
N LYS A 132 -23.78 4.69 0.30
CA LYS A 132 -25.21 4.64 0.63
C LYS A 132 -26.05 4.54 -0.64
N GLY A 133 -27.20 3.85 -0.54
CA GLY A 133 -28.09 3.62 -1.67
C GLY A 133 -28.63 4.90 -2.34
N GLU A 134 -28.71 6.01 -1.60
CA GLU A 134 -29.17 7.32 -2.10
C GLU A 134 -28.33 7.86 -3.28
N TYR A 135 -27.08 7.42 -3.43
CA TYR A 135 -26.19 7.84 -4.51
C TYR A 135 -26.37 7.05 -5.81
N ASN A 136 -27.17 5.98 -5.82
CA ASN A 136 -27.51 5.18 -7.00
C ASN A 136 -26.32 4.68 -7.84
N VAL A 137 -25.16 4.45 -7.21
CA VAL A 137 -23.98 3.86 -7.88
C VAL A 137 -24.01 2.34 -7.70
N PRO A 138 -24.00 1.54 -8.77
CA PRO A 138 -23.99 0.08 -8.66
C PRO A 138 -22.76 -0.41 -7.87
N PRO A 139 -22.93 -1.38 -6.95
CA PRO A 139 -21.80 -2.01 -6.27
C PRO A 139 -20.96 -2.85 -7.24
N LYS A 140 -19.66 -2.97 -6.96
CA LYS A 140 -18.70 -3.77 -7.74
C LYS A 140 -18.81 -3.53 -9.25
N TRP A 141 -18.95 -2.27 -9.66
CA TRP A 141 -19.26 -1.93 -11.05
C TRP A 141 -18.11 -2.24 -12.01
N ARG A 142 -16.88 -2.42 -11.51
CA ARG A 142 -15.75 -2.71 -12.38
C ARG A 142 -15.91 -4.09 -13.00
N SER A 143 -16.12 -4.08 -14.31
CA SER A 143 -16.10 -5.27 -15.14
C SER A 143 -15.65 -4.86 -16.53
N MET A 144 -14.94 -5.76 -17.22
CA MET A 144 -14.78 -5.61 -18.67
C MET A 144 -16.15 -5.74 -19.34
N ARG A 145 -16.35 -5.05 -20.47
CA ARG A 145 -17.55 -5.20 -21.28
C ARG A 145 -17.75 -6.70 -21.58
N ASN A 146 -18.93 -7.23 -21.28
CA ASN A 146 -19.26 -8.65 -21.41
C ASN A 146 -18.23 -9.60 -20.76
N LYS A 147 -17.55 -9.18 -19.69
CA LYS A 147 -16.45 -9.93 -19.06
C LYS A 147 -15.33 -10.31 -20.06
N ALA A 148 -15.00 -9.39 -20.96
CA ALA A 148 -14.04 -9.57 -22.04
C ALA A 148 -14.43 -10.60 -23.12
N MET A 149 -15.70 -11.01 -23.14
CA MET A 149 -16.23 -11.81 -24.23
C MET A 149 -16.63 -10.90 -25.39
N TYR A 150 -16.24 -11.25 -26.61
CA TYR A 150 -16.70 -10.59 -27.83
C TYR A 150 -17.32 -11.61 -28.78
N GLN A 151 -18.32 -11.19 -29.55
CA GLN A 151 -18.90 -12.02 -30.59
C GLN A 151 -18.12 -11.82 -31.89
N SER A 152 -17.63 -12.92 -32.47
CA SER A 152 -16.99 -12.95 -33.79
C SER A 152 -18.03 -12.88 -34.92
N ASP A 153 -17.57 -12.64 -36.15
CA ASP A 153 -18.43 -12.56 -37.33
C ASP A 153 -19.17 -13.87 -37.65
N ASP A 154 -18.63 -15.01 -37.21
CA ASP A 154 -19.25 -16.34 -37.30
C ASP A 154 -20.31 -16.60 -36.20
N GLY A 155 -20.58 -15.62 -35.35
CA GLY A 155 -21.52 -15.71 -34.23
C GLY A 155 -20.95 -16.35 -32.95
N SER A 156 -19.72 -16.88 -32.98
CA SER A 156 -19.07 -17.47 -31.80
C SER A 156 -18.64 -16.40 -30.79
N TRP A 157 -18.62 -16.75 -29.50
CA TRP A 157 -18.12 -15.88 -28.43
C TRP A 157 -16.70 -16.29 -28.03
N LYS A 158 -15.77 -15.34 -28.05
CA LYS A 158 -14.35 -15.56 -27.73
C LYS A 158 -13.92 -14.64 -26.58
N LEU A 159 -13.03 -15.15 -25.73
CA LEU A 159 -12.42 -14.38 -24.64
C LEU A 159 -11.26 -13.55 -25.19
N HIS A 160 -11.28 -12.25 -24.92
CA HIS A 160 -10.22 -11.31 -25.27
C HIS A 160 -9.87 -10.45 -24.05
N ASP A 161 -9.32 -11.10 -23.02
CA ASP A 161 -8.92 -10.50 -21.74
C ASP A 161 -7.43 -10.12 -21.69
N TYR A 162 -6.67 -10.46 -22.72
CA TYR A 162 -5.26 -10.11 -22.87
C TYR A 162 -5.08 -9.05 -23.95
N MET A 163 -4.44 -7.95 -23.59
CA MET A 163 -3.90 -6.99 -24.54
C MET A 163 -2.38 -7.15 -24.55
N PRO A 164 -1.76 -7.60 -25.66
CA PRO A 164 -0.31 -7.67 -25.74
C PRO A 164 0.29 -6.27 -25.53
N PRO A 165 1.50 -6.15 -24.98
CA PRO A 165 2.19 -4.88 -24.95
C PRO A 165 2.29 -4.31 -26.37
N PRO A 166 2.24 -2.97 -26.53
CA PRO A 166 2.51 -2.37 -27.83
C PRO A 166 3.88 -2.85 -28.34
N PRO A 167 4.04 -3.10 -29.64
CA PRO A 167 5.32 -3.53 -30.19
C PRO A 167 6.40 -2.52 -29.81
N GLU A 168 7.54 -3.03 -29.33
CA GLU A 168 8.70 -2.20 -29.02
C GLU A 168 9.05 -1.39 -30.28
N THR A 169 8.89 -0.07 -30.18
CA THR A 169 9.33 0.82 -31.25
C THR A 169 10.85 0.81 -31.19
N VAL A 170 11.49 0.03 -32.05
CA VAL A 170 12.93 0.14 -32.27
C VAL A 170 13.16 1.50 -32.92
N VAL A 171 13.36 2.52 -32.10
CA VAL A 171 13.89 3.80 -32.55
C VAL A 171 15.34 3.51 -32.89
N LEU A 172 15.62 3.27 -34.17
CA LEU A 172 16.98 3.31 -34.69
C LEU A 172 17.44 4.76 -34.54
N LEU A 173 18.28 5.00 -33.52
CA LEU A 173 19.07 6.23 -33.39
C LEU A 173 20.26 6.18 -34.35
#